data_AF-A0AA47M420-F1
#
_entry.id   AF-A0AA47M420-F1
#
_cell.length_a   1.000
_cell.length_b   1.000
_cell.length_c   1.000
_cell.angle_alpha   90.00
_cell.angle_beta   90.00
_cell.angle_gamma   90.00
#
_symmetry.space_group_name_H-M   'P 1'
#
loop_
_entity.id
_entity.type
_entity.pdbx_description
1 polymer ?
#
loop_
_entity_poly.entity_id
_entity_poly.type
_entity_poly.pdbx_seq_one_letter_code
_entity_poly.pdbx_strand_id
1 'polypeptide(L)'
;MITKGYATKVHDEYLSRNDGKVWYILHHGVYHPKKHKIHVVFDCGTSYQRATLNEQLLQGADLTSTLIGVITRFRQEPVATMADVEAMFHQVKVPPEDADLLRFLCWPDGDINKDLVEYRMVVHLFGATSSPSCGSYALRRCAEDNRDLFAMQ
;
A
#
# COMPACT_ATOMS: atom_id res chain seq x y z
N MET A 1 3.35 -3.87 -11.07
CA MET A 1 3.88 -3.09 -9.92
C MET A 1 5.03 -2.21 -10.35
N ILE A 2 6.08 -2.79 -10.98
CA ILE A 2 7.26 -2.05 -11.46
C ILE A 2 6.91 -0.99 -12.51
N THR A 3 6.24 -1.38 -13.61
CA THR A 3 5.83 -0.43 -14.68
C THR A 3 4.91 0.68 -14.20
N LYS A 4 4.12 0.44 -13.13
CA LYS A 4 3.24 1.45 -12.52
C LYS A 4 3.99 2.37 -11.53
N GLY A 5 5.27 2.12 -11.26
CA GLY A 5 6.07 2.88 -10.30
C GLY A 5 5.77 2.58 -8.82
N TYR A 6 5.01 1.52 -8.51
CA TYR A 6 4.69 1.15 -7.13
C TYR A 6 5.84 0.40 -6.44
N ALA A 7 6.68 -0.26 -7.22
CA ALA A 7 7.87 -0.95 -6.76
C ALA A 7 9.06 -0.58 -7.63
N THR A 8 10.25 -0.61 -7.04
CA THR A 8 11.52 -0.35 -7.74
C THR A 8 12.51 -1.44 -7.39
N LYS A 9 13.45 -1.74 -8.30
CA LYS A 9 14.60 -2.57 -7.96
C LYS A 9 15.39 -1.82 -6.87
N VAL A 10 15.85 -2.54 -5.85
CA VAL A 10 16.75 -1.94 -4.84
C VAL A 10 18.03 -1.51 -5.54
N HIS A 11 18.40 -0.24 -5.39
CA HIS A 11 19.62 0.27 -6.00
C HIS A 11 20.85 -0.32 -5.29
N ASP A 12 21.93 -0.55 -6.04
CA ASP A 12 23.08 -1.34 -5.59
C ASP A 12 23.70 -0.79 -4.29
N GLU A 13 23.67 0.53 -4.10
CA GLU A 13 24.16 1.20 -2.88
C GLU A 13 23.36 0.83 -1.61
N TYR A 14 22.08 0.45 -1.75
CA TYR A 14 21.24 0.05 -0.63
C TYR A 14 21.26 -1.46 -0.39
N LEU A 15 21.80 -2.28 -1.30
CA LEU A 15 21.85 -3.73 -1.11
C LEU A 15 22.61 -4.11 0.16
N SER A 16 23.68 -3.38 0.49
CA SER A 16 24.48 -3.57 1.70
C SER A 16 23.98 -2.82 2.94
N ARG A 17 22.80 -2.19 2.89
CA ARG A 17 22.24 -1.45 4.04
C ARG A 17 22.06 -2.38 5.24
N ASN A 18 22.54 -1.95 6.42
CA ASN A 18 22.58 -2.76 7.64
C ASN A 18 22.27 -1.98 8.93
N ASP A 19 21.54 -0.87 8.82
CA ASP A 19 21.13 0.02 9.92
C ASP A 19 19.94 -0.50 10.74
N GLY A 20 19.55 -1.77 10.54
CA GLY A 20 18.37 -2.38 11.16
C GLY A 20 17.03 -1.98 10.53
N LYS A 21 17.02 -1.19 9.46
CA LYS A 21 15.80 -0.78 8.75
C LYS A 21 15.61 -1.50 7.41
N VAL A 22 15.96 -2.78 7.38
CA VAL A 22 15.78 -3.65 6.22
C VAL A 22 14.89 -4.81 6.63
N TRP A 23 13.78 -4.99 5.91
CA TRP A 23 12.85 -6.09 6.15
C TRP A 23 12.32 -6.65 4.84
N TYR A 24 12.20 -7.98 4.79
CA TYR A 24 11.67 -8.70 3.64
C TYR A 24 10.23 -9.14 3.92
N ILE A 25 9.30 -8.66 3.10
CA ILE A 25 7.90 -9.07 3.13
C ILE A 25 7.68 -10.25 2.19
N LEU A 26 6.94 -11.25 2.67
CA LEU A 26 6.53 -12.36 1.81
C LEU A 26 5.47 -11.89 0.84
N HIS A 27 5.48 -12.47 -0.35
CA HIS A 27 4.47 -12.20 -1.36
C HIS A 27 4.09 -13.49 -2.09
N HIS A 28 2.83 -13.57 -2.53
CA HIS A 28 2.35 -14.68 -3.34
C HIS A 28 1.25 -14.21 -4.30
N GLY A 29 1.06 -14.97 -5.39
CA GLY A 29 0.03 -14.71 -6.38
C GLY A 29 -1.30 -15.35 -6.01
N VAL A 30 -2.38 -14.57 -6.02
CA VAL A 30 -3.76 -15.05 -5.86
C VAL A 30 -4.52 -14.77 -7.16
N TYR A 31 -5.15 -15.81 -7.71
CA TYR A 31 -5.97 -15.70 -8.91
C TYR A 31 -7.39 -15.29 -8.56
N HIS A 32 -7.90 -14.24 -9.21
CA HIS A 32 -9.30 -13.87 -9.08
C HIS A 32 -10.18 -14.93 -9.78
N PRO A 33 -11.09 -15.63 -9.08
CA PRO A 33 -11.80 -16.81 -9.62
C PRO A 33 -12.55 -16.56 -10.93
N LYS A 34 -13.07 -15.34 -11.12
CA LYS A 34 -13.87 -14.96 -12.30
C LYS A 34 -13.13 -14.15 -13.37
N LYS A 35 -11.99 -13.54 -13.04
CA LYS A 35 -11.33 -12.55 -13.92
C LYS A 35 -10.05 -13.08 -14.54
N HIS A 36 -9.61 -14.29 -14.13
CA HIS A 36 -8.32 -14.90 -14.51
C HIS A 36 -7.12 -13.94 -14.38
N LYS A 37 -7.25 -12.96 -13.49
CA LYS A 37 -6.23 -11.94 -13.22
C LYS A 37 -5.51 -12.32 -11.94
N ILE A 38 -4.18 -12.32 -11.99
CA ILE A 38 -3.35 -12.52 -10.81
C ILE A 38 -3.23 -11.21 -10.02
N HIS A 39 -3.37 -11.33 -8.70
CA HIS A 39 -3.10 -10.27 -7.74
C HIS A 39 -1.94 -10.70 -6.86
N VAL A 40 -0.94 -9.84 -6.71
CA VAL A 40 0.14 -10.09 -5.76
C VAL A 40 -0.34 -9.64 -4.39
N VAL A 41 -0.30 -10.54 -3.42
CA VAL A 41 -0.61 -10.28 -2.02
C VAL A 41 0.69 -10.26 -1.25
N PHE A 42 0.90 -9.20 -0.48
CA PHE A 42 2.02 -9.07 0.45
C PHE A 42 1.54 -9.39 1.86
N ASP A 43 2.30 -10.22 2.57
CA ASP A 43 2.03 -10.56 3.96
C ASP A 43 3.06 -9.89 4.87
N CYS A 44 2.61 -8.83 5.57
CA CYS A 44 3.40 -8.13 6.58
C CYS A 44 3.20 -8.69 7.99
N GLY A 45 2.32 -9.68 8.15
CA GLY A 45 2.06 -10.40 9.40
C GLY A 45 2.86 -11.69 9.53
N THR A 46 3.61 -12.11 8.51
CA THR A 46 4.49 -13.27 8.65
C THR A 46 5.62 -12.99 9.65
N SER A 47 5.86 -13.93 10.55
CA SER A 47 6.93 -13.82 11.54
C SER A 47 8.27 -14.31 11.01
N TYR A 48 9.32 -13.57 11.35
CA TYR A 48 10.72 -13.96 11.17
C TYR A 48 11.49 -13.57 12.42
N GLN A 49 12.29 -14.49 12.96
CA GLN A 49 13.04 -14.27 14.21
C GLN A 49 12.17 -13.72 15.36
N ARG A 50 10.92 -14.19 15.47
CA ARG A 50 9.91 -13.78 16.48
C ARG A 50 9.44 -12.32 16.37
N ALA A 51 9.63 -11.67 15.23
CA ALA A 51 9.07 -10.37 14.93
C ALA A 51 8.26 -10.41 13.63
N THR A 52 7.21 -9.61 13.54
CA THR A 52 6.50 -9.31 12.28
C THR A 52 6.65 -7.83 11.95
N LEU A 53 6.54 -7.45 10.68
CA LEU A 53 6.55 -6.03 10.32
C LEU A 53 5.35 -5.31 10.95
N ASN A 54 4.17 -5.92 10.96
CA ASN A 54 2.96 -5.33 11.50
C ASN A 54 3.01 -5.03 13.00
N GLU A 55 3.76 -5.79 13.80
CA GLU A 55 3.98 -5.49 15.23
C GLU A 55 4.94 -4.31 15.45
N GLN A 56 5.79 -4.00 14.47
CA GLN A 56 6.75 -2.89 14.54
C GLN A 56 6.19 -1.59 13.95
N LEU A 57 5.08 -1.66 13.23
CA LEU A 57 4.41 -0.52 12.62
C LEU A 57 3.36 0.09 13.56
N LEU A 58 3.33 1.41 13.65
CA LEU A 58 2.22 2.11 14.28
C LEU A 58 0.99 2.06 13.37
N GLN A 59 -0.12 1.55 13.89
CA GLN A 59 -1.39 1.48 13.16
C GLN A 59 -1.90 2.85 12.70
N GLY A 60 -1.64 3.88 13.50
CA GLY A 60 -2.23 5.20 13.32
C GLY A 60 -3.69 5.26 13.74
N ALA A 61 -4.32 6.41 13.53
CA ALA A 61 -5.72 6.63 13.88
C ALA A 61 -6.65 5.90 12.91
N ASP A 62 -7.78 5.38 13.42
CA ASP A 62 -8.87 4.91 12.57
C ASP A 62 -9.64 6.11 12.00
N LEU A 63 -9.43 6.34 10.71
CA LEU A 63 -10.07 7.40 9.93
C LEU A 63 -11.17 6.85 9.03
N THR A 64 -11.64 5.62 9.29
CA THR A 64 -12.74 5.03 8.54
C THR A 64 -14.05 5.68 8.96
N SER A 65 -14.88 6.07 7.98
CA SER A 65 -16.24 6.50 8.29
C SER A 65 -17.07 5.31 8.73
N THR A 66 -17.87 5.46 9.80
CA THR A 66 -18.81 4.41 10.19
C THR A 66 -19.82 4.15 9.08
N LEU A 67 -20.18 2.88 8.85
CA LEU A 67 -21.14 2.51 7.81
C LEU A 67 -22.48 3.23 7.99
N ILE A 68 -22.97 3.33 9.23
CA ILE A 68 -24.19 4.09 9.57
C ILE A 68 -24.02 5.56 9.18
N GLY A 69 -22.89 6.18 9.51
CA GLY A 69 -22.62 7.57 9.14
C GLY A 69 -22.61 7.79 7.63
N VAL A 70 -22.03 6.86 6.86
CA VAL A 70 -22.05 6.90 5.39
C VAL A 70 -23.47 6.80 4.86
N ILE A 71 -24.24 5.78 5.28
CA ILE A 71 -25.61 5.54 4.79
C ILE A 71 -26.53 6.71 5.15
N THR A 72 -26.41 7.28 6.35
CA THR A 72 -27.21 8.45 6.76
C THR A 72 -26.92 9.65 5.86
N ARG A 73 -25.65 9.99 5.59
CA ARG A 73 -25.29 11.10 4.68
C ARG A 73 -25.77 10.86 3.25
N PHE A 74 -25.69 9.63 2.77
CA PHE A 74 -26.20 9.24 1.44
C PHE A 74 -27.70 9.49 1.26
N ARG A 75 -28.47 9.55 2.35
CA ARG A 75 -29.92 9.79 2.33
C ARG A 75 -30.32 11.23 2.62
N GLN A 76 -29.37 12.10 2.95
CA GLN A 76 -29.67 13.50 3.31
C GLN A 76 -30.07 14.34 2.10
N GLU A 77 -29.48 14.06 0.93
CA GLU A 77 -29.68 14.82 -0.29
C GLU A 77 -30.34 13.97 -1.39
N PRO A 78 -31.08 14.59 -2.34
CA PRO A 78 -31.77 13.88 -3.42
C PRO A 78 -30.83 13.18 -4.41
N VAL A 79 -29.55 13.59 -4.45
CA VAL A 79 -28.53 13.07 -5.36
C VAL A 79 -27.29 12.70 -4.57
N ALA A 80 -26.74 11.51 -4.84
CA ALA A 80 -25.50 11.03 -4.24
C ALA A 80 -24.49 10.63 -5.33
N THR A 81 -23.21 10.95 -5.10
CA THR A 81 -22.10 10.58 -5.98
C THR A 81 -21.25 9.49 -5.35
N MET A 82 -20.86 8.50 -6.15
CA MET A 82 -19.97 7.42 -5.75
C MET A 82 -18.80 7.33 -6.73
N ALA A 83 -17.62 7.08 -6.20
CA ALA A 83 -16.42 6.82 -6.98
C ALA A 83 -15.54 5.80 -6.25
N ASP A 84 -14.80 5.01 -7.02
CA ASP A 84 -13.76 4.10 -6.51
C ASP A 84 -12.39 4.72 -6.80
N VAL A 85 -11.53 4.77 -5.78
CA VAL A 85 -10.15 5.25 -5.94
C VAL A 85 -9.28 4.06 -6.33
N GLU A 86 -8.91 3.97 -7.61
CA GLU A 86 -8.08 2.87 -8.10
C GLU A 86 -6.79 2.80 -7.28
N ALA A 87 -6.56 1.62 -6.68
CA ALA A 87 -5.32 1.33 -5.96
C ALA A 87 -4.99 2.36 -4.86
N MET A 88 -6.00 2.82 -4.11
CA MET A 88 -5.91 3.90 -3.10
C MET A 88 -4.60 3.91 -2.28
N PHE A 89 -4.18 2.79 -1.67
CA PHE A 89 -2.95 2.77 -0.87
C PHE A 89 -1.69 3.04 -1.71
N HIS A 90 -1.65 2.53 -2.94
CA HIS A 90 -0.53 2.76 -3.85
C HIS A 90 -0.44 4.21 -4.35
N GLN A 91 -1.46 5.05 -4.11
CA GLN A 91 -1.41 6.48 -4.41
C GLN A 91 -0.60 7.27 -3.37
N VAL A 92 -0.24 6.65 -2.24
CA VAL A 92 0.52 7.29 -1.15
C VAL A 92 1.92 6.71 -1.10
N LYS A 93 2.94 7.57 -1.25
CA LYS A 93 4.35 7.17 -1.18
C LYS A 93 4.77 6.89 0.27
N VAL A 94 5.65 5.91 0.43
CA VAL A 94 6.36 5.66 1.69
C VAL A 94 7.60 6.56 1.74
N PRO A 95 8.00 7.08 2.92
CA PRO A 95 9.26 7.81 3.06
C PRO A 95 10.45 7.00 2.52
N PRO A 96 11.36 7.59 1.73
CA PRO A 96 12.49 6.87 1.14
C PRO A 96 13.35 6.09 2.15
N GLU A 97 13.51 6.64 3.35
CA GLU A 97 14.27 6.06 4.46
C GLU A 97 13.68 4.74 4.98
N ASP A 98 12.37 4.54 4.81
CA ASP A 98 11.61 3.39 5.31
C ASP A 98 11.24 2.40 4.19
N ALA A 99 11.46 2.74 2.92
CA ALA A 99 11.11 1.89 1.78
C ALA A 99 11.78 0.50 1.82
N ASP A 100 12.96 0.38 2.44
CA ASP A 100 13.67 -0.89 2.59
C ASP A 100 13.06 -1.83 3.65
N LEU A 101 12.07 -1.36 4.42
CA LEU A 101 11.24 -2.22 5.27
C LEU A 101 10.18 -2.99 4.47
N LEU A 102 10.03 -2.68 3.18
CA LEU A 102 9.08 -3.30 2.26
C LEU A 102 9.81 -4.00 1.09
N ARG A 103 10.98 -4.59 1.36
CA ARG A 103 11.71 -5.36 0.35
C ARG A 103 11.03 -6.69 0.06
N PHE A 104 11.14 -7.16 -1.16
CA PHE A 104 10.71 -8.49 -1.56
C PHE A 104 11.63 -9.01 -2.67
N LEU A 105 11.77 -10.32 -2.76
CA LEU A 105 12.56 -10.97 -3.81
C LEU A 105 11.67 -11.33 -4.98
N CYS A 106 12.10 -11.09 -6.21
CA CYS A 106 11.35 -11.49 -7.40
C CYS A 106 12.28 -11.87 -8.54
N TRP A 107 11.89 -12.86 -9.33
CA TRP A 107 12.54 -13.16 -10.60
C TRP A 107 12.22 -12.07 -11.62
N PRO A 108 13.23 -11.47 -12.27
CA PRO A 108 13.00 -10.50 -13.34
C PRO A 108 12.14 -11.11 -14.44
N ASP A 109 11.06 -10.41 -14.80
CA ASP A 109 10.07 -10.85 -15.81
C ASP A 109 9.41 -12.21 -15.51
N GLY A 110 9.49 -12.68 -14.26
CA GLY A 110 9.01 -14.01 -13.87
C GLY A 110 9.86 -15.18 -14.40
N ASP A 111 11.06 -14.92 -14.92
CA ASP A 111 11.95 -15.95 -15.44
C ASP A 111 12.73 -16.64 -14.32
N ILE A 112 12.31 -17.85 -13.98
CA ILE A 112 12.90 -18.67 -12.90
C ILE A 112 14.33 -19.14 -13.20
N ASN A 113 14.83 -18.97 -14.43
CA ASN A 113 16.21 -19.29 -14.79
C ASN A 113 17.17 -18.12 -14.52
N LYS A 114 16.64 -16.92 -14.25
CA LYS A 114 17.43 -15.77 -13.81
C LYS A 114 17.63 -15.81 -12.30
N ASP A 115 18.61 -15.05 -11.84
CA ASP A 115 18.81 -14.83 -10.42
C ASP A 115 17.66 -14.04 -9.79
N LEU A 116 17.33 -14.35 -8.54
CA LEU A 116 16.40 -13.57 -7.72
C LEU A 116 16.96 -12.17 -7.52
N VAL A 117 16.10 -11.17 -7.65
CA VAL A 117 16.45 -9.76 -7.48
C VAL A 117 15.66 -9.15 -6.34
N GLU A 118 16.31 -8.28 -5.58
CA GLU A 118 15.68 -7.47 -4.54
C GLU A 118 14.92 -6.28 -5.15
N TYR A 119 13.64 -6.21 -4.83
CA TYR A 119 12.77 -5.08 -5.10
C TYR A 119 12.29 -4.49 -3.78
N ARG A 120 11.80 -3.25 -3.82
CA ARG A 120 11.11 -2.62 -2.69
C ARG A 120 9.86 -1.89 -3.16
N MET A 121 8.82 -1.95 -2.34
CA MET A 121 7.65 -1.09 -2.52
C MET A 121 8.01 0.34 -2.12
N VAL A 122 7.59 1.32 -2.92
CA VAL A 122 7.83 2.76 -2.66
C VAL A 122 6.54 3.51 -2.32
N VAL A 123 5.46 2.75 -2.13
CA VAL A 123 4.11 3.21 -1.83
C VAL A 123 3.50 2.31 -0.75
N HIS A 124 2.49 2.81 -0.05
CA HIS A 124 1.75 2.01 0.90
C HIS A 124 1.07 0.84 0.19
N LEU A 125 1.13 -0.33 0.83
CA LEU A 125 0.65 -1.59 0.27
C LEU A 125 -0.46 -2.19 1.12
N PHE A 126 -1.26 -3.07 0.53
CA PHE A 126 -2.26 -3.84 1.26
C PHE A 126 -1.60 -4.92 2.12
N GLY A 127 -1.96 -5.02 3.40
CA GLY A 127 -1.41 -5.99 4.34
C GLY A 127 -0.54 -5.39 5.46
N ALA A 128 -0.08 -4.14 5.30
CA ALA A 128 0.62 -3.40 6.35
C ALA A 128 -0.36 -2.66 7.27
N THR A 129 -0.16 -2.75 8.60
CA THR A 129 -1.07 -2.20 9.61
C THR A 129 -1.21 -0.66 9.54
N SER A 130 -0.17 0.05 9.10
CA SER A 130 -0.19 1.53 8.96
C SER A 130 -0.89 2.03 7.70
N SER A 131 -0.99 1.22 6.64
CA SER A 131 -1.50 1.63 5.33
C SER A 131 -2.93 2.20 5.35
N PRO A 132 -3.90 1.64 6.11
CA PRO A 132 -5.25 2.19 6.16
C PRO A 132 -5.29 3.63 6.70
N SER A 133 -4.51 3.91 7.76
CA SER A 133 -4.46 5.24 8.36
C SER A 133 -3.79 6.25 7.42
N CYS A 134 -2.63 5.91 6.85
CA CYS A 134 -1.90 6.75 5.89
C CYS A 134 -2.75 7.04 4.64
N GLY A 135 -3.38 6.02 4.06
CA GLY A 135 -4.25 6.16 2.89
C GLY A 135 -5.47 7.05 3.17
N SER A 136 -6.14 6.83 4.29
CA SER A 136 -7.32 7.60 4.67
C SER A 136 -6.99 9.06 4.99
N TYR A 137 -5.86 9.30 5.67
CA TYR A 137 -5.38 10.65 5.94
C TYR A 137 -5.08 11.39 4.64
N ALA A 138 -4.32 10.78 3.73
CA ALA A 138 -3.98 11.38 2.44
C ALA A 138 -5.23 11.72 1.62
N LEU A 139 -6.23 10.83 1.59
CA LEU A 139 -7.49 11.08 0.89
C LEU A 139 -8.26 12.27 1.48
N ARG A 140 -8.43 12.31 2.81
CA ARG A 140 -9.11 13.42 3.48
C ARG A 140 -8.36 14.73 3.28
N ARG A 141 -7.04 14.69 3.44
CA ARG A 141 -6.18 15.86 3.26
C ARG A 141 -6.26 16.41 1.84
N CYS A 142 -6.24 15.53 0.84
CA CYS A 142 -6.43 15.91 -0.56
C CYS A 142 -7.79 16.62 -0.77
N ALA A 143 -8.87 16.11 -0.18
CA ALA A 143 -10.19 16.73 -0.26
C ALA A 143 -10.25 18.11 0.45
N GLU A 144 -9.59 18.25 1.60
CA GLU A 144 -9.48 19.52 2.33
C GLU A 144 -8.67 20.56 1.56
N ASP A 145 -7.48 20.19 1.07
CA ASP A 145 -6.56 21.10 0.37
C ASP A 145 -7.14 21.61 -0.96
N ASN A 146 -8.07 20.86 -1.57
CA ASN A 146 -8.73 21.24 -2.81
C ASN A 146 -10.17 21.74 -2.63
N ARG A 147 -10.62 21.94 -1.39
CA ARG A 147 -12.02 22.27 -1.08
C ARG A 147 -12.51 23.52 -1.82
N ASP A 148 -11.69 24.56 -1.87
CA ASP A 148 -12.08 25.84 -2.46
C ASP A 148 -12.14 25.80 -4.01
N LEU A 149 -11.43 24.85 -4.63
CA LEU A 149 -11.45 24.66 -6.09
C LEU A 149 -12.69 23.91 -6.57
N PHE A 150 -13.31 23.12 -5.68
CA PHE A 150 -14.43 22.23 -6.01
C PHE A 150 -15.63 22.42 -5.08
N ALA A 151 -15.71 23.56 -4.39
CA ALA A 151 -16.89 23.90 -3.60
C ALA A 151 -18.09 23.98 -4.54
N MET A 152 -19.10 23.14 -4.29
CA MET A 152 -20.38 23.26 -4.98
C MET A 152 -21.00 24.61 -4.59
N GLN A 153 -21.23 25.46 -5.60
CA GLN A 153 -22.12 26.63 -5.47
C GLN A 153 -23.54 26.18 -5.19
#